data_AF-A0A3B1B7X8-F1
#
_entry.id   AF-A0A3B1B7X8-F1
#
_cell.length_a   1.000
_cell.length_b   1.000
_cell.length_c   1.000
_cell.angle_alpha   90.00
_cell.angle_beta   90.00
_cell.angle_gamma   90.00
#
_symmetry.space_group_name_H-M   'P 1'
#
loop_
_entity.id
_entity.type
_entity.pdbx_description
1 polymer ?
#
loop_
_entity_poly.entity_id
_entity_poly.type
_entity_poly.pdbx_seq_one_letter_code
_entity_poly.pdbx_strand_id
1 'polypeptide(L)'
;MLRNIHIRHLAVVDELNLDLQPGMTVLTGETGAGKSILVDALSLALGDRADSGVIRAGQARADISADFDLSGLTTVSDWLSKQELDDDDQCLIRRTINRDGPSRGYINGRPVPMQSLRELGEMLVDIHGQHAHQSLLRRDAQRQALDAYASHQKLIDSVASQYRQWRSLRERLDELTTSRSQREDRLELLRYQVQELQELALNGDELTALEEEHDRLANLNQLREGSQQVLQLLIENEESALADTLERAASELEHLQGFDARLGNIMQTVRDAAIQTSEAGHELRSYLEGLSLDPERLREIDQRLGLIHDLSRKHQVSAAELPALQQQLEDELSTLEDADVALDATARELAATETAYRIAADKLQASRQRAAKKLAKAVSDNMHQLGMKDGRFEIALETQENYA
;
A
#
# COMPACT_ATOMS: atom_id res chain seq x y z
N MET A 1 36.66 -14.45 28.46
CA MET A 1 37.96 -14.11 29.10
C MET A 1 39.08 -14.83 28.36
N LEU A 2 40.20 -14.16 28.06
CA LEU A 2 41.40 -14.81 27.52
C LEU A 2 42.00 -15.78 28.56
N ARG A 3 42.01 -17.08 28.27
CA ARG A 3 42.55 -18.15 29.14
C ARG A 3 44.00 -18.47 28.82
N ASN A 4 44.33 -18.55 27.54
CA ASN A 4 45.67 -18.90 27.09
C ASN A 4 46.06 -18.08 25.86
N ILE A 5 47.33 -17.69 25.78
CA ILE A 5 47.94 -17.18 24.56
C ILE A 5 49.22 -17.95 24.25
N HIS A 6 49.30 -18.47 23.03
CA HIS A 6 50.44 -19.20 22.50
C HIS A 6 51.02 -18.47 21.29
N ILE A 7 52.32 -18.19 21.32
CA ILE A 7 53.03 -17.43 20.29
C ILE A 7 54.23 -18.25 19.84
N ARG A 8 54.42 -18.38 18.53
CA ARG A 8 55.60 -19.01 17.92
C ARG A 8 56.22 -18.11 16.86
N HIS A 9 57.54 -17.94 16.95
CA HIS A 9 58.38 -17.25 15.97
C HIS A 9 57.96 -15.80 15.67
N LEU A 10 57.55 -15.05 16.70
CA LEU A 10 57.15 -13.64 16.60
C LEU A 10 58.23 -12.73 17.22
N ALA A 11 58.75 -11.78 16.46
CA ALA A 11 59.80 -10.84 16.87
C ALA A 11 60.99 -11.57 17.55
N VAL A 12 61.26 -11.30 18.82
CA VAL A 12 62.32 -11.95 19.61
C VAL A 12 61.85 -13.21 20.35
N VAL A 13 60.59 -13.60 20.23
CA VAL A 13 60.01 -14.81 20.84
C VAL A 13 60.19 -16.00 19.91
N ASP A 14 60.81 -17.06 20.42
CA ASP A 14 60.86 -18.35 19.72
C ASP A 14 59.56 -19.13 19.94
N GLU A 15 59.22 -19.34 21.22
CA GLU A 15 57.94 -19.87 21.65
C GLU A 15 57.57 -19.25 23.01
N LEU A 16 56.31 -18.88 23.19
CA LEU A 16 55.73 -18.43 24.44
C LEU A 16 54.37 -19.10 24.62
N ASN A 17 54.13 -19.68 25.79
CA ASN A 17 52.83 -20.18 26.20
C ASN A 17 52.48 -19.57 27.55
N LEU A 18 51.38 -18.82 27.62
CA LEU A 18 50.97 -18.10 28.83
C LEU A 18 49.52 -18.39 29.17
N ASP A 19 49.31 -19.00 30.33
CA ASP A 19 48.00 -19.19 30.94
C ASP A 19 47.63 -17.99 31.83
N LEU A 20 46.41 -17.51 31.69
CA LEU A 20 45.86 -16.35 32.40
C LEU A 20 44.71 -16.78 33.31
N GLN A 21 44.65 -16.17 34.49
CA GLN A 21 43.61 -16.40 35.49
C GLN A 21 42.64 -15.22 35.55
N PRO A 22 41.37 -15.43 35.96
CA PRO A 22 40.39 -14.36 36.06
C PRO A 22 40.85 -13.23 36.99
N GLY A 23 40.54 -11.99 36.62
CA GLY A 23 40.87 -10.80 37.41
C GLY A 23 42.05 -10.02 36.86
N MET A 24 42.87 -9.45 37.76
CA MET A 24 43.96 -8.56 37.40
C MET A 24 45.27 -9.34 37.23
N THR A 25 45.80 -9.36 36.01
CA THR A 25 47.16 -9.87 35.72
C THR A 25 48.12 -8.70 35.53
N VAL A 26 49.24 -8.71 36.23
CA VAL A 26 50.30 -7.70 36.12
C VAL A 26 51.56 -8.33 35.54
N LEU A 27 51.98 -7.85 34.38
CA LEU A 27 53.23 -8.26 33.73
C LEU A 27 54.34 -7.27 34.08
N THR A 28 55.44 -7.76 34.68
CA THR A 28 56.61 -6.98 35.07
C THR A 28 57.90 -7.52 34.42
N GLY A 29 58.97 -6.73 34.38
CA GLY A 29 60.26 -7.12 33.78
C GLY A 29 61.21 -5.95 33.60
N GLU A 30 62.46 -6.21 33.21
CA GLU A 30 63.51 -5.18 33.05
C GLU A 30 63.38 -4.36 31.75
N THR A 31 62.93 -4.99 30.66
CA THR A 31 62.73 -4.33 29.37
C THR A 31 61.26 -4.47 28.95
N GLY A 32 60.61 -3.35 28.61
CA GLY A 32 59.19 -3.33 28.22
C GLY A 32 58.84 -4.16 26.97
N ALA A 33 59.83 -4.76 26.30
CA ALA A 33 59.68 -5.54 25.09
C ALA A 33 58.74 -6.74 25.26
N GLY A 34 58.82 -7.49 26.38
CA GLY A 34 57.97 -8.67 26.59
C GLY A 34 56.48 -8.34 26.70
N LYS A 35 56.15 -7.22 27.35
CA LYS A 35 54.77 -6.71 27.44
C LYS A 35 54.26 -6.27 26.07
N SER A 36 55.04 -5.47 25.34
CA SER A 36 54.63 -4.99 24.02
C SER A 36 54.41 -6.14 23.05
N ILE A 37 55.28 -7.15 23.04
CA ILE A 37 55.14 -8.32 22.16
C ILE A 37 53.85 -9.09 22.45
N LEU A 38 53.48 -9.25 23.72
CA LEU A 38 52.22 -9.91 24.10
C LEU A 38 50.99 -9.14 23.60
N VAL A 39 50.98 -7.81 23.77
CA VAL A 39 49.89 -6.96 23.30
C VAL A 39 49.81 -6.96 21.78
N ASP A 40 50.94 -6.81 21.10
CA ASP A 40 51.02 -6.83 19.64
C ASP A 40 50.57 -8.19 19.09
N ALA A 41 50.99 -9.29 19.72
CA ALA A 41 50.58 -10.63 19.32
C ALA A 41 49.07 -10.82 19.45
N LEU A 42 48.48 -10.36 20.56
CA LEU A 42 47.04 -10.44 20.76
C LEU A 42 46.29 -9.60 19.72
N SER A 43 46.72 -8.36 19.46
CA SER A 43 46.16 -7.51 18.38
C SER A 43 46.21 -8.21 17.02
N LEU A 44 47.36 -8.80 16.67
CA LEU A 44 47.54 -9.52 15.40
C LEU A 44 46.66 -10.77 15.32
N ALA A 45 46.47 -11.49 16.43
CA ALA A 45 45.55 -12.62 16.51
C ALA A 45 44.10 -12.19 16.25
N LEU A 46 43.73 -11.03 16.75
CA LEU A 46 42.40 -10.41 16.61
C LEU A 46 42.20 -9.66 15.28
N GLY A 47 43.08 -9.89 14.29
CA GLY A 47 42.86 -9.43 12.92
C GLY A 47 43.52 -8.11 12.55
N ASP A 48 44.38 -7.52 13.40
CA ASP A 48 45.17 -6.37 13.00
C ASP A 48 46.11 -6.66 11.82
N ARG A 49 46.53 -5.59 11.15
CA ARG A 49 47.40 -5.69 9.98
C ARG A 49 48.77 -6.20 10.41
N ALA A 50 49.16 -7.35 9.85
CA ALA A 50 50.48 -7.93 10.03
C ALA A 50 51.44 -7.46 8.92
N ASP A 51 52.67 -7.10 9.29
CA ASP A 51 53.80 -6.99 8.37
C ASP A 51 54.67 -8.24 8.48
N SER A 52 55.28 -8.68 7.38
CA SER A 52 56.32 -9.73 7.37
C SER A 52 57.48 -9.47 8.34
N GLY A 53 57.77 -8.21 8.67
CA GLY A 53 58.81 -7.79 9.62
C GLY A 53 58.56 -8.23 11.07
N VAL A 54 57.34 -8.64 11.42
CA VAL A 54 57.03 -9.18 12.75
C VAL A 54 57.49 -10.63 12.93
N ILE A 55 57.85 -11.32 11.85
CA ILE A 55 58.31 -12.71 11.90
C ILE A 55 59.77 -12.75 12.38
N ARG A 56 60.06 -13.63 13.33
CA ARG A 56 61.42 -13.85 13.84
C ARG A 56 62.42 -14.11 12.71
N ALA A 57 63.61 -13.53 12.83
CA ALA A 57 64.68 -13.71 11.84
C ALA A 57 64.99 -15.21 11.61
N GLY A 58 65.12 -15.60 10.35
CA GLY A 58 65.38 -17.00 9.95
C GLY A 58 64.14 -17.90 9.90
N GLN A 59 62.95 -17.41 10.28
CA GLN A 59 61.72 -18.21 10.27
C GLN A 59 60.82 -17.89 9.08
N ALA A 60 60.17 -18.92 8.53
CA ALA A 60 59.28 -18.78 7.37
C ALA A 60 57.87 -18.27 7.72
N ARG A 61 57.41 -18.51 8.96
CA ARG A 61 56.09 -18.08 9.44
C ARG A 61 56.10 -17.82 10.95
N ALA A 62 55.15 -17.01 11.41
CA ALA A 62 54.76 -16.85 12.80
C ALA A 62 53.35 -17.39 13.03
N ASP A 63 53.11 -18.04 14.17
CA ASP A 63 51.81 -18.58 14.56
C ASP A 63 51.42 -17.98 15.92
N ILE A 64 50.19 -17.48 16.02
CA ILE A 64 49.64 -16.91 17.25
C ILE A 64 48.28 -17.57 17.49
N SER A 65 48.04 -18.09 18.70
CA SER A 65 46.77 -18.66 19.11
C SER A 65 46.32 -18.03 20.42
N ALA A 66 45.04 -17.71 20.53
CA ALA A 66 44.42 -17.12 21.72
C ALA A 66 43.13 -17.89 22.02
N ASP A 67 43.06 -18.47 23.21
CA ASP A 67 41.91 -19.23 23.70
C ASP A 67 41.08 -18.39 24.66
N PHE A 68 39.77 -18.31 24.40
CA PHE A 68 38.82 -17.54 25.16
C PHE A 68 37.73 -18.41 25.78
N ASP A 69 37.49 -18.17 27.06
CA ASP A 69 36.27 -18.55 27.76
C ASP A 69 35.10 -17.66 27.33
N LEU A 70 34.02 -18.24 26.82
CA LEU A 70 32.80 -17.52 26.45
C LEU A 70 31.74 -17.57 27.55
N SER A 71 32.00 -18.15 28.71
CA SER A 71 31.03 -18.22 29.80
C SER A 71 30.50 -16.83 30.18
N GLY A 72 29.20 -16.64 30.04
CA GLY A 72 28.52 -15.35 30.29
C GLY A 72 28.61 -14.31 29.16
N LEU A 73 29.25 -14.63 28.02
CA LEU A 73 29.33 -13.79 26.82
C LEU A 73 28.32 -14.24 25.75
N THR A 74 27.03 -14.11 26.04
CA THR A 74 25.94 -14.59 25.15
C THR A 74 25.98 -13.94 23.76
N THR A 75 26.26 -12.63 23.68
CA THR A 75 26.36 -11.91 22.40
C THR A 75 27.43 -12.49 21.47
N VAL A 76 28.57 -12.91 22.03
CA VAL A 76 29.68 -13.50 21.26
C VAL A 76 29.31 -14.91 20.80
N SER A 77 28.69 -15.69 21.69
CA SER A 77 28.22 -17.05 21.40
C SER A 77 27.17 -17.04 20.28
N ASP A 78 26.21 -16.11 20.33
CA ASP A 78 25.19 -15.92 19.28
C ASP A 78 25.82 -15.52 17.94
N TRP A 79 26.85 -14.66 17.95
CA TRP A 79 27.56 -14.26 16.73
C TRP A 79 28.29 -15.45 16.10
N LEU A 80 28.96 -16.27 16.91
CA LEU A 80 29.64 -17.48 16.44
C LEU A 80 28.65 -18.49 15.86
N SER A 81 27.52 -18.75 16.54
CA SER A 81 26.49 -19.67 16.07
C SER A 81 25.87 -19.23 14.73
N LYS A 82 25.60 -17.93 14.56
CA LYS A 82 25.09 -17.38 13.28
C LYS A 82 26.06 -17.55 12.11
N GLN A 83 27.36 -17.62 12.40
CA GLN A 83 28.42 -17.81 11.40
C GLN A 83 28.81 -19.30 11.27
N GLU A 84 28.14 -20.21 11.99
CA GLU A 84 28.49 -21.62 12.09
C GLU A 84 29.96 -21.80 12.54
N LEU A 85 30.39 -21.07 13.56
CA LEU A 85 31.74 -21.11 14.14
C LEU A 85 31.74 -21.47 15.63
N ASP A 86 30.60 -21.86 16.18
CA ASP A 86 30.41 -22.22 17.59
C ASP A 86 31.19 -23.49 17.99
N ASP A 87 31.65 -23.50 19.25
CA ASP A 87 32.37 -24.62 19.88
C ASP A 87 32.15 -24.56 21.41
N ASP A 88 30.93 -24.92 21.83
CA ASP A 88 30.47 -24.80 23.22
C ASP A 88 30.76 -23.40 23.82
N ASP A 89 31.33 -23.35 25.02
CA ASP A 89 31.73 -22.12 25.72
C ASP A 89 33.20 -21.71 25.42
N GLN A 90 33.79 -22.20 24.32
CA GLN A 90 35.19 -21.92 23.97
C GLN A 90 35.33 -21.22 22.62
N CYS A 91 36.35 -20.38 22.53
CA CYS A 91 36.73 -19.76 21.26
C CYS A 91 38.24 -19.73 21.11
N LEU A 92 38.75 -20.57 20.22
CA LEU A 92 40.14 -20.60 19.81
C LEU A 92 40.32 -19.77 18.53
N ILE A 93 40.97 -18.63 18.69
CA ILE A 93 41.40 -17.78 17.58
C ILE A 93 42.84 -18.13 17.24
N ARG A 94 43.13 -18.39 15.96
CA ARG A 94 44.50 -18.60 15.47
C ARG A 94 44.81 -17.76 14.25
N ARG A 95 45.99 -17.16 14.25
CA ARG A 95 46.55 -16.36 13.16
C ARG A 95 47.89 -16.95 12.72
N THR A 96 48.05 -17.17 11.42
CA THR A 96 49.33 -17.57 10.82
C THR A 96 49.80 -16.49 9.86
N ILE A 97 50.98 -15.92 10.12
CA ILE A 97 51.61 -14.87 9.31
C ILE A 97 52.76 -15.50 8.55
N ASN A 98 52.69 -15.50 7.22
CA ASN A 98 53.73 -16.06 6.35
C ASN A 98 54.66 -14.95 5.87
N ARG A 99 55.95 -15.26 5.72
CA ARG A 99 56.94 -14.33 5.16
C ARG A 99 56.64 -14.02 3.69
N ASP A 100 56.35 -15.08 2.93
CA ASP A 100 56.05 -15.03 1.51
C ASP A 100 54.62 -15.56 1.28
N GLY A 101 53.62 -14.71 1.48
CA GLY A 101 52.22 -15.05 1.19
C GLY A 101 51.19 -14.38 2.11
N PRO A 102 49.89 -14.61 1.84
CA PRO A 102 48.83 -14.03 2.65
C PRO A 102 48.82 -14.64 4.05
N SER A 103 48.51 -13.81 5.03
CA SER A 103 48.29 -14.26 6.39
C SER A 103 46.88 -14.86 6.53
N ARG A 104 46.76 -15.97 7.25
CA ARG A 104 45.51 -16.75 7.42
C ARG A 104 44.96 -16.60 8.83
N GLY A 105 43.64 -16.70 8.96
CA GLY A 105 42.92 -16.63 10.23
C GLY A 105 42.03 -17.82 10.41
N TYR A 106 41.87 -18.26 11.64
CA TYR A 106 41.05 -19.38 12.01
C TYR A 106 40.27 -19.06 13.29
N ILE A 107 39.02 -19.51 13.34
CA ILE A 107 38.18 -19.53 14.54
C ILE A 107 37.74 -20.98 14.71
N ASN A 108 37.99 -21.58 15.87
CA ASN A 108 37.61 -22.96 16.20
C ASN A 108 38.04 -23.97 15.11
N GLY A 109 39.26 -23.77 14.60
CA GLY A 109 39.86 -24.61 13.56
C GLY A 109 39.39 -24.35 12.13
N ARG A 110 38.36 -23.51 11.91
CA ARG A 110 37.81 -23.19 10.58
C ARG A 110 38.45 -21.93 10.02
N PRO A 111 38.88 -21.90 8.73
CA PRO A 111 39.49 -20.72 8.13
C PRO A 111 38.45 -19.61 7.94
N VAL A 112 38.79 -18.38 8.35
CA VAL A 112 37.89 -17.23 8.26
C VAL A 112 38.55 -16.00 7.62
N PRO A 113 37.78 -15.09 7.01
CA PRO A 113 38.27 -13.79 6.58
C PRO A 113 38.83 -12.97 7.75
N MET A 114 39.74 -12.05 7.44
CA MET A 114 40.32 -11.14 8.45
C MET A 114 39.31 -10.22 9.11
N GLN A 115 38.29 -9.85 8.37
CA GLN A 115 37.22 -9.02 8.88
C GLN A 115 36.46 -9.74 10.01
N SER A 116 36.20 -11.04 9.87
CA SER A 116 35.55 -11.84 10.92
C SER A 116 36.40 -11.92 12.19
N LEU A 117 37.73 -12.02 12.07
CA LEU A 117 38.63 -11.94 13.23
C LEU A 117 38.57 -10.57 13.93
N ARG A 118 38.50 -9.48 13.15
CA ARG A 118 38.38 -8.13 13.71
C ARG A 118 37.06 -7.92 14.42
N GLU A 119 35.95 -8.29 13.78
CA GLU A 119 34.61 -8.18 14.36
C GLU A 119 34.52 -8.96 15.68
N LEU A 120 35.04 -10.19 15.69
CA LEU A 120 35.10 -11.01 16.90
C LEU A 120 36.05 -10.42 17.96
N GLY A 121 37.22 -9.93 17.55
CA GLY A 121 38.20 -9.31 18.43
C GLY A 121 37.68 -8.08 19.15
N GLU A 122 36.93 -7.23 18.46
CA GLU A 122 36.26 -6.04 19.04
C GLU A 122 35.24 -6.41 20.13
N MET A 123 34.65 -7.61 20.08
CA MET A 123 33.73 -8.10 21.11
C MET A 123 34.45 -8.76 22.30
N LEU A 124 35.66 -9.30 22.09
CA LEU A 124 36.39 -10.09 23.08
C LEU A 124 37.41 -9.30 23.89
N VAL A 125 38.09 -8.32 23.29
CA VAL A 125 39.22 -7.62 23.91
C VAL A 125 39.20 -6.12 23.58
N ASP A 126 39.40 -5.29 24.61
CA ASP A 126 39.59 -3.85 24.45
C ASP A 126 41.02 -3.45 24.85
N ILE A 127 41.86 -3.14 23.87
CA ILE A 127 43.29 -2.84 24.06
C ILE A 127 43.47 -1.33 24.14
N HIS A 128 44.07 -0.83 25.22
CA HIS A 128 44.30 0.60 25.44
C HIS A 128 45.80 0.94 25.29
N GLY A 129 46.18 1.69 24.25
CA GLY A 129 47.58 2.02 23.90
C GLY A 129 47.75 2.87 22.63
N GLN A 130 48.99 3.01 22.15
CA GLN A 130 49.34 3.86 20.99
C GLN A 130 48.77 3.37 19.63
N HIS A 131 48.39 2.10 19.52
CA HIS A 131 47.84 1.46 18.31
C HIS A 131 46.44 0.85 18.53
N ALA A 132 45.66 1.42 19.44
CA ALA A 132 44.41 0.84 19.94
C ALA A 132 43.16 1.09 19.08
N HIS A 133 42.37 0.04 18.85
CA HIS A 133 40.93 0.14 18.57
C HIS A 133 40.22 0.57 19.85
N GLN A 134 40.12 1.88 20.07
CA GLN A 134 39.46 2.38 21.28
C GLN A 134 37.94 2.27 21.07
N SER A 135 37.31 1.25 21.67
CA SER A 135 35.85 1.09 21.68
C SER A 135 35.16 2.39 22.10
N LEU A 136 35.74 3.09 23.08
CA LEU A 136 35.31 4.39 23.60
C LEU A 136 35.35 5.56 22.60
N LEU A 137 36.03 5.45 21.46
CA LEU A 137 36.00 6.46 20.39
C LEU A 137 34.83 6.26 19.42
N ARG A 138 34.14 5.11 19.46
CA ARG A 138 32.99 4.86 18.60
C ARG A 138 31.77 5.59 19.14
N ARG A 139 31.07 6.32 18.25
CA ARG A 139 29.86 7.09 18.59
C ARG A 139 28.78 6.24 19.27
N ASP A 140 28.58 5.01 18.81
CA ASP A 140 27.60 4.10 19.40
C ASP A 140 27.98 3.67 20.82
N ALA A 141 29.24 3.34 21.06
CA ALA A 141 29.74 2.98 22.38
C ALA A 141 29.67 4.16 23.36
N GLN A 142 30.00 5.38 22.91
CA GLN A 142 29.85 6.61 23.70
C GLN A 142 28.40 6.84 24.13
N ARG A 143 27.45 6.68 23.19
CA ARG A 143 26.02 6.79 23.47
C ARG A 143 25.56 5.72 24.47
N GLN A 144 25.94 4.46 24.24
CA GLN A 144 25.59 3.34 25.11
C GLN A 144 26.16 3.52 26.52
N ALA A 145 27.39 4.00 26.67
CA ALA A 145 27.99 4.27 27.98
C ALA A 145 27.19 5.32 28.77
N LEU A 146 26.80 6.42 28.12
CA LEU A 146 25.96 7.45 28.74
C LEU A 146 24.58 6.91 29.14
N ASP A 147 23.96 6.13 28.25
CA ASP A 147 22.64 5.54 28.48
C ASP A 147 22.65 4.47 29.57
N ALA A 148 23.71 3.66 29.65
CA ALA A 148 23.92 2.68 30.71
C ALA A 148 24.10 3.37 32.07
N TYR A 149 24.94 4.42 32.13
CA TYR A 149 25.16 5.21 33.35
C TYR A 149 23.85 5.76 33.94
N ALA A 150 22.91 6.18 33.08
CA ALA A 150 21.63 6.74 33.49
C ALA A 150 20.45 5.75 33.45
N SER A 151 20.71 4.46 33.18
CA SER A 151 19.70 3.41 33.09
C SER A 151 18.54 3.74 32.13
N HIS A 152 18.85 4.27 30.95
CA HIS A 152 17.88 4.76 29.98
C HIS A 152 17.10 3.69 29.20
N GLN A 153 17.29 2.39 29.47
CA GLN A 153 16.71 1.30 28.66
C GLN A 153 15.21 1.50 28.39
N LYS A 154 14.41 1.81 29.42
CA LYS A 154 12.96 2.06 29.27
C LYS A 154 12.64 3.24 28.34
N LEU A 155 13.43 4.31 28.38
CA LEU A 155 13.24 5.48 27.52
C LEU A 155 13.63 5.15 26.07
N ILE A 156 14.71 4.38 25.88
CA ILE A 156 15.17 3.90 24.57
C ILE A 156 14.10 3.00 23.96
N ASP A 157 13.58 2.03 24.70
CA ASP A 157 12.55 1.11 24.25
C ASP A 157 11.27 1.85 23.86
N SER A 158 10.88 2.86 24.65
CA SER A 158 9.74 3.73 24.35
C SER A 158 9.94 4.48 23.02
N VAL A 159 11.10 5.10 22.80
CA VAL A 159 11.40 5.81 21.55
C VAL A 159 11.41 4.84 20.36
N ALA A 160 12.05 3.68 20.51
CA ALA A 160 12.14 2.66 19.48
C ALA A 160 10.76 2.07 19.11
N SER A 161 9.87 1.89 20.09
CA SER A 161 8.50 1.44 19.83
C SER A 161 7.69 2.48 19.05
N GLN A 162 7.72 3.75 19.48
CA GLN A 162 7.00 4.82 18.80
C GLN A 162 7.51 5.05 17.38
N TYR A 163 8.83 4.99 17.19
CA TYR A 163 9.44 5.11 15.86
C TYR A 163 9.01 3.98 14.92
N ARG A 164 9.01 2.72 15.39
CA ARG A 164 8.54 1.57 14.58
C ARG A 164 7.07 1.72 14.17
N GLN A 165 6.22 2.16 15.09
CA GLN A 165 4.81 2.39 14.81
C GLN A 165 4.61 3.52 13.80
N TRP A 166 5.27 4.66 14.01
CA TRP A 166 5.24 5.79 13.08
C TRP A 166 5.71 5.39 11.67
N ARG A 167 6.84 4.66 11.57
CA ARG A 167 7.37 4.21 10.29
C ARG A 167 6.42 3.26 9.57
N SER A 168 5.83 2.30 10.27
CA SER A 168 4.85 1.38 9.69
C SER A 168 3.60 2.09 9.19
N LEU A 169 3.09 3.07 9.95
CA LEU A 169 1.97 3.90 9.51
C LEU A 169 2.33 4.78 8.31
N ARG A 170 3.58 5.26 8.24
CA ARG A 170 4.06 6.06 7.11
C ARG A 170 4.12 5.24 5.83
N GLU A 171 4.72 4.04 5.91
CA GLU A 171 4.78 3.09 4.79
C GLU A 171 3.36 2.74 4.30
N ARG A 172 2.42 2.46 5.22
CA ARG A 172 1.01 2.21 4.89
C ARG A 172 0.32 3.41 4.24
N LEU A 173 0.57 4.63 4.73
CA LEU A 173 -0.01 5.85 4.16
C LEU A 173 0.51 6.10 2.74
N ASP A 174 1.81 5.89 2.50
CA ASP A 174 2.42 6.04 1.18
C ASP A 174 1.84 5.02 0.17
N GLU A 175 1.60 3.77 0.61
CA GLU A 175 0.91 2.73 -0.18
C GLU A 175 -0.52 3.13 -0.54
N LEU A 176 -1.32 3.57 0.45
CA LEU A 176 -2.71 4.01 0.24
C LEU A 176 -2.78 5.24 -0.67
N THR A 177 -1.86 6.19 -0.50
CA THR A 177 -1.80 7.42 -1.31
C THR A 177 -1.45 7.11 -2.77
N THR A 178 -0.47 6.23 -3.01
CA THR A 178 -0.10 5.78 -4.36
C THR A 178 -1.29 5.07 -5.03
N SER A 179 -1.98 4.21 -4.28
CA SER A 179 -3.17 3.52 -4.76
C SER A 179 -4.34 4.47 -5.07
N ARG A 180 -4.50 5.55 -4.30
CA ARG A 180 -5.56 6.55 -4.52
C ARG A 180 -5.32 7.37 -5.78
N SER A 181 -4.09 7.84 -5.99
CA SER A 181 -3.74 8.60 -7.20
C SER A 181 -4.01 7.82 -8.50
N GLN A 182 -3.90 6.49 -8.46
CA GLN A 182 -4.22 5.63 -9.61
C GLN A 182 -5.73 5.45 -9.86
N ARG A 183 -6.58 5.83 -8.90
CA ARG A 183 -8.03 5.57 -8.90
C ARG A 183 -8.87 6.84 -8.87
N GLU A 184 -8.27 8.03 -8.78
CA GLU A 184 -9.00 9.30 -8.66
C GLU A 184 -9.92 9.54 -9.86
N ASP A 185 -9.40 9.38 -11.09
CA ASP A 185 -10.19 9.45 -12.33
C ASP A 185 -11.33 8.42 -12.36
N ARG A 186 -11.11 7.23 -11.79
CA ARG A 186 -12.12 6.16 -11.71
C ARG A 186 -13.23 6.54 -10.73
N LEU A 187 -12.88 7.12 -9.59
CA LEU A 187 -13.82 7.58 -8.56
C LEU A 187 -14.72 8.69 -9.10
N GLU A 188 -14.16 9.66 -9.83
CA GLU A 188 -14.93 10.74 -10.45
C GLU A 188 -15.90 10.19 -11.51
N LEU A 189 -15.43 9.28 -12.36
CA LEU A 189 -16.28 8.62 -13.35
C LEU A 189 -17.41 7.83 -12.70
N LEU A 190 -17.11 7.02 -11.67
CA LEU A 190 -18.12 6.22 -10.96
C LEU A 190 -19.19 7.09 -10.31
N ARG A 191 -18.79 8.19 -9.64
CA ARG A 191 -19.75 9.14 -9.04
C ARG A 191 -20.70 9.72 -10.07
N TYR A 192 -20.16 10.12 -11.23
CA TYR A 192 -20.98 10.63 -12.32
C TYR A 192 -21.95 9.58 -12.88
N GLN A 193 -21.48 8.35 -13.10
CA GLN A 193 -22.32 7.27 -13.63
C GLN A 193 -23.42 6.85 -12.64
N VAL A 194 -23.09 6.72 -11.35
CA VAL A 194 -24.04 6.41 -10.28
C VAL A 194 -25.09 7.51 -10.16
N GLN A 195 -24.68 8.78 -10.13
CA GLN A 195 -25.61 9.90 -10.04
C GLN A 195 -26.59 9.91 -11.23
N GLU A 196 -26.10 9.71 -12.45
CA GLU A 196 -26.93 9.68 -13.64
C GLU A 196 -27.98 8.55 -13.60
N LEU A 197 -27.60 7.35 -13.14
CA LEU A 197 -28.54 6.22 -13.01
C LEU A 197 -29.51 6.40 -11.84
N GLN A 198 -29.07 7.02 -10.74
CA GLN A 198 -29.94 7.39 -9.63
C GLN A 198 -30.99 8.42 -10.02
N GLU A 199 -30.64 9.41 -10.87
CA GLU A 199 -31.57 10.38 -11.42
C GLU A 199 -32.61 9.74 -12.34
N LEU A 200 -32.26 8.67 -13.06
CA LEU A 200 -33.22 7.88 -13.84
C LEU A 200 -34.26 7.21 -12.94
N ALA A 201 -33.83 6.70 -11.78
CA ALA A 201 -34.67 6.00 -10.79
C ALA A 201 -35.57 4.92 -11.44
N LEU A 202 -35.01 4.10 -12.32
CA LEU A 202 -35.74 3.05 -13.03
C LEU A 202 -36.06 1.89 -12.09
N ASN A 203 -37.34 1.58 -11.95
CA ASN A 203 -37.76 0.40 -11.19
C ASN A 203 -37.71 -0.85 -12.07
N GLY A 204 -37.45 -2.02 -11.48
CA GLY A 204 -37.28 -3.28 -12.23
C GLY A 204 -38.47 -3.65 -13.13
N ASP A 205 -39.70 -3.34 -12.71
CA ASP A 205 -40.93 -3.67 -13.44
C ASP A 205 -41.43 -2.50 -14.32
N GLU A 206 -40.85 -1.31 -14.21
CA GLU A 206 -41.33 -0.10 -14.87
C GLU A 206 -41.15 -0.17 -16.39
N LEU A 207 -40.03 -0.69 -16.88
CA LEU A 207 -39.76 -0.81 -18.31
C LEU A 207 -40.84 -1.64 -19.01
N THR A 208 -41.09 -2.85 -18.50
CA THR A 208 -42.09 -3.78 -19.06
C THR A 208 -43.48 -3.15 -19.04
N ALA A 209 -43.85 -2.48 -17.95
CA ALA A 209 -45.14 -1.81 -17.84
C ALA A 209 -45.28 -0.65 -18.84
N LEU A 210 -44.23 0.14 -19.05
CA LEU A 210 -44.21 1.23 -20.01
C LEU A 210 -44.28 0.72 -21.47
N GLU A 211 -43.58 -0.37 -21.80
CA GLU A 211 -43.62 -1.00 -23.12
C GLU A 211 -45.04 -1.56 -23.42
N GLU A 212 -45.66 -2.26 -22.47
CA GLU A 212 -47.04 -2.76 -22.61
C GLU A 212 -48.07 -1.62 -22.75
N GLU A 213 -47.92 -0.55 -21.97
CA GLU A 213 -48.79 0.63 -22.03
C GLU A 213 -48.61 1.38 -23.36
N HIS A 214 -47.36 1.57 -23.80
CA HIS A 214 -47.01 2.18 -25.08
C HIS A 214 -47.65 1.40 -26.24
N ASP A 215 -47.47 0.09 -26.31
CA ASP A 215 -48.01 -0.74 -27.38
C ASP A 215 -49.54 -0.67 -27.43
N ARG A 216 -50.20 -0.67 -26.27
CA ARG A 216 -51.65 -0.52 -26.19
C ARG A 216 -52.11 0.84 -26.74
N LEU A 217 -51.47 1.93 -26.32
CA LEU A 217 -51.84 3.30 -26.73
C LEU A 217 -51.51 3.56 -28.21
N ALA A 218 -50.37 3.06 -28.70
CA ALA A 218 -49.96 3.16 -30.10
C ALA A 218 -50.95 2.43 -31.02
N ASN A 219 -51.36 1.22 -30.66
CA ASN A 219 -52.38 0.45 -31.40
C ASN A 219 -53.74 1.18 -31.44
N LEU A 220 -54.17 1.79 -30.32
CA LEU A 220 -55.40 2.59 -30.28
C LEU A 220 -55.31 3.83 -31.18
N ASN A 221 -54.16 4.51 -31.21
CA ASN A 221 -53.94 5.65 -32.11
C ASN A 221 -54.00 5.22 -33.58
N GLN A 222 -53.37 4.09 -33.93
CA GLN A 222 -53.39 3.56 -35.30
C GLN A 222 -54.81 3.12 -35.71
N LEU A 223 -55.56 2.48 -34.80
CA LEU A 223 -56.97 2.16 -35.00
C LEU A 223 -57.81 3.41 -35.25
N ARG A 224 -57.58 4.50 -34.49
CA ARG A 224 -58.26 5.79 -34.72
C ARG A 224 -57.91 6.34 -36.10
N GLU A 225 -56.64 6.49 -36.43
CA GLU A 225 -56.22 7.10 -37.71
C GLU A 225 -56.79 6.33 -38.91
N GLY A 226 -56.71 5.00 -38.88
CA GLY A 226 -57.29 4.15 -39.91
C GLY A 226 -58.82 4.26 -39.97
N SER A 227 -59.50 4.24 -38.82
CA SER A 227 -60.95 4.36 -38.75
C SER A 227 -61.45 5.75 -39.20
N GLN A 228 -60.71 6.82 -38.88
CA GLN A 228 -61.01 8.18 -39.31
C GLN A 228 -60.86 8.32 -40.84
N GLN A 229 -59.82 7.74 -41.42
CA GLN A 229 -59.64 7.71 -42.88
C GLN A 229 -60.81 6.97 -43.57
N VAL A 230 -61.21 5.81 -43.03
CA VAL A 230 -62.35 5.06 -43.58
C VAL A 230 -63.64 5.87 -43.43
N LEU A 231 -63.88 6.49 -42.27
CA LEU A 231 -65.06 7.34 -42.04
C LEU A 231 -65.14 8.50 -43.05
N GLN A 232 -63.99 9.13 -43.34
CA GLN A 232 -63.88 10.17 -44.35
C GLN A 232 -64.27 9.67 -45.75
N LEU A 233 -63.84 8.46 -46.13
CA LEU A 233 -64.21 7.85 -47.41
C LEU A 233 -65.69 7.46 -47.50
N LEU A 234 -66.28 6.99 -46.40
CA LEU A 234 -67.67 6.50 -46.40
C LEU A 234 -68.68 7.65 -46.45
N ILE A 235 -68.56 8.64 -45.55
CA ILE A 235 -69.64 9.63 -45.31
C ILE A 235 -69.19 11.08 -45.04
N GLU A 236 -67.93 11.38 -44.69
CA GLU A 236 -67.54 12.76 -44.30
C GLU A 236 -66.87 13.59 -45.41
N ASN A 237 -66.50 12.98 -46.54
CA ASN A 237 -65.90 13.72 -47.64
C ASN A 237 -66.96 14.44 -48.50
N GLU A 238 -67.04 15.76 -48.38
CA GLU A 238 -68.05 16.61 -49.03
C GLU A 238 -68.12 16.51 -50.57
N GLU A 239 -67.04 16.13 -51.26
CA GLU A 239 -67.02 16.04 -52.72
C GLU A 239 -67.23 14.61 -53.24
N SER A 240 -66.82 13.61 -52.46
CA SER A 240 -66.61 12.24 -52.95
C SER A 240 -66.95 11.13 -51.97
N ALA A 241 -67.69 11.41 -50.89
CA ALA A 241 -68.20 10.36 -50.01
C ALA A 241 -68.91 9.26 -50.82
N LEU A 242 -68.61 8.01 -50.49
CA LEU A 242 -69.15 6.86 -51.22
C LEU A 242 -70.68 6.79 -51.11
N ALA A 243 -71.24 7.09 -49.94
CA ALA A 243 -72.69 7.14 -49.75
C ALA A 243 -73.35 8.16 -50.70
N ASP A 244 -72.86 9.41 -50.73
CA ASP A 244 -73.39 10.47 -51.60
C ASP A 244 -73.22 10.16 -53.09
N THR A 245 -72.13 9.48 -53.44
CA THR A 245 -71.87 9.06 -54.82
C THR A 245 -72.83 7.95 -55.26
N LEU A 246 -73.14 7.00 -54.38
CA LEU A 246 -74.14 5.96 -54.62
C LEU A 246 -75.56 6.54 -54.67
N GLU A 247 -75.88 7.53 -53.82
CA GLU A 247 -77.18 8.23 -53.88
C GLU A 247 -77.36 8.97 -55.21
N ARG A 248 -76.34 9.71 -55.66
CA ARG A 248 -76.36 10.38 -56.98
C ARG A 248 -76.56 9.37 -58.11
N ALA A 249 -75.87 8.23 -58.07
CA ALA A 249 -76.05 7.17 -59.06
C ALA A 249 -77.46 6.56 -59.01
N ALA A 250 -78.04 6.39 -57.82
CA ALA A 250 -79.42 5.92 -57.65
C ALA A 250 -80.44 6.91 -58.21
N SER A 251 -80.27 8.23 -57.99
CA SER A 251 -81.12 9.27 -58.56
C SER A 251 -81.07 9.32 -60.09
N GLU A 252 -79.89 9.17 -60.68
CA GLU A 252 -79.76 9.07 -62.15
C GLU A 252 -80.44 7.80 -62.69
N LEU A 253 -80.30 6.66 -61.99
CA LEU A 253 -81.00 5.42 -62.36
C LEU A 253 -82.53 5.55 -62.22
N GLU A 254 -83.02 6.32 -61.26
CA GLU A 254 -84.45 6.64 -61.09
C GLU A 254 -84.98 7.46 -62.27
N HIS A 255 -84.21 8.45 -62.73
CA HIS A 255 -84.53 9.17 -63.97
C HIS A 255 -84.53 8.24 -65.19
N LEU A 256 -83.56 7.33 -65.30
CA LEU A 256 -83.45 6.38 -66.41
C LEU A 256 -84.53 5.29 -66.40
N GLN A 257 -85.04 4.91 -65.22
CA GLN A 257 -86.13 3.95 -65.07
C GLN A 257 -87.40 4.40 -65.80
N GLY A 258 -87.59 5.72 -65.96
CA GLY A 258 -88.67 6.29 -66.79
C GLY A 258 -88.61 5.86 -68.27
N PHE A 259 -87.46 5.42 -68.76
CA PHE A 259 -87.25 4.93 -70.13
C PHE A 259 -87.24 3.39 -70.21
N ASP A 260 -86.68 2.68 -69.23
CA ASP A 260 -86.69 1.21 -69.15
C ASP A 260 -86.94 0.72 -67.72
N ALA A 261 -88.08 0.07 -67.50
CA ALA A 261 -88.48 -0.48 -66.23
C ALA A 261 -87.51 -1.55 -65.67
N ARG A 262 -86.69 -2.20 -66.53
CA ARG A 262 -85.69 -3.19 -66.11
C ARG A 262 -84.62 -2.60 -65.20
N LEU A 263 -84.40 -1.28 -65.25
CA LEU A 263 -83.44 -0.58 -64.39
C LEU A 263 -83.91 -0.48 -62.93
N GLY A 264 -85.19 -0.73 -62.63
CA GLY A 264 -85.73 -0.62 -61.27
C GLY A 264 -85.01 -1.49 -60.23
N ASN A 265 -84.70 -2.75 -60.57
CA ASN A 265 -83.99 -3.64 -59.65
C ASN A 265 -82.53 -3.20 -59.42
N ILE A 266 -81.89 -2.65 -60.46
CA ILE A 266 -80.50 -2.15 -60.38
C ILE A 266 -80.46 -0.89 -59.53
N MET A 267 -81.37 0.07 -59.77
CA MET A 267 -81.57 1.27 -58.96
C MET A 267 -81.76 0.91 -57.48
N GLN A 268 -82.66 -0.04 -57.19
CA GLN A 268 -82.91 -0.46 -55.80
C GLN A 268 -81.65 -1.04 -55.16
N THR A 269 -80.90 -1.87 -55.88
CA THR A 269 -79.63 -2.43 -55.38
C THR A 269 -78.60 -1.34 -55.05
N VAL A 270 -78.50 -0.30 -55.89
CA VAL A 270 -77.59 0.84 -55.66
C VAL A 270 -78.06 1.68 -54.47
N ARG A 271 -79.37 1.92 -54.34
CA ARG A 271 -79.98 2.65 -53.23
C ARG A 271 -79.80 1.90 -51.91
N ASP A 272 -79.97 0.59 -51.90
CA ASP A 272 -79.73 -0.26 -50.72
C ASP A 272 -78.23 -0.24 -50.32
N ALA A 273 -77.31 -0.25 -51.29
CA ALA A 273 -75.88 -0.10 -51.03
C ALA A 273 -75.52 1.28 -50.45
N ALA A 274 -76.17 2.36 -50.90
CA ALA A 274 -76.00 3.69 -50.30
C ALA A 274 -76.41 3.71 -48.83
N ILE A 275 -77.58 3.14 -48.51
CA ILE A 275 -78.08 3.02 -47.13
C ILE A 275 -77.10 2.23 -46.26
N GLN A 276 -76.66 1.05 -46.71
CA GLN A 276 -75.71 0.21 -45.97
C GLN A 276 -74.35 0.90 -45.75
N THR A 277 -73.89 1.69 -46.74
CA THR A 277 -72.64 2.46 -46.63
C THR A 277 -72.78 3.58 -45.59
N SER A 278 -73.93 4.25 -45.55
CA SER A 278 -74.22 5.30 -44.57
C SER A 278 -74.33 4.72 -43.15
N GLU A 279 -75.03 3.60 -42.98
CA GLU A 279 -75.15 2.89 -41.69
C GLU A 279 -73.77 2.48 -41.15
N ALA A 280 -72.93 1.87 -41.99
CA ALA A 280 -71.56 1.49 -41.62
C ALA A 280 -70.72 2.71 -41.22
N GLY A 281 -70.87 3.85 -41.91
CA GLY A 281 -70.21 5.10 -41.55
C GLY A 281 -70.68 5.64 -40.18
N HIS A 282 -71.97 5.58 -39.88
CA HIS A 282 -72.51 6.03 -38.59
C HIS A 282 -72.05 5.12 -37.45
N GLU A 283 -72.04 3.80 -37.66
CA GLU A 283 -71.52 2.83 -36.69
C GLU A 283 -70.03 3.06 -36.42
N LEU A 284 -69.24 3.31 -37.47
CA LEU A 284 -67.81 3.63 -37.35
C LEU A 284 -67.56 4.96 -36.61
N ARG A 285 -68.42 5.97 -36.80
CA ARG A 285 -68.36 7.22 -36.02
C ARG A 285 -68.61 6.96 -34.53
N SER A 286 -69.66 6.20 -34.18
CA SER A 286 -69.93 5.83 -32.78
C SER A 286 -68.80 5.00 -32.17
N TYR A 287 -68.17 4.12 -32.95
CA TYR A 287 -66.97 3.40 -32.52
C TYR A 287 -65.81 4.35 -32.22
N LEU A 288 -65.56 5.35 -33.07
CA LEU A 288 -64.54 6.39 -32.84
C LEU A 288 -64.83 7.25 -31.61
N GLU A 289 -66.09 7.60 -31.34
CA GLU A 289 -66.50 8.33 -30.14
C GLU A 289 -66.27 7.52 -28.85
N GLY A 290 -66.32 6.19 -28.94
CA GLY A 290 -66.05 5.27 -27.82
C GLY A 290 -64.56 5.02 -27.54
N LEU A 291 -63.66 5.43 -28.44
CA LEU A 291 -62.21 5.28 -28.27
C LEU A 291 -61.67 6.35 -27.30
N SER A 292 -61.39 5.96 -26.06
CA SER A 292 -60.67 6.82 -25.11
C SER A 292 -59.18 6.85 -25.47
N LEU A 293 -58.73 8.01 -25.93
CA LEU A 293 -57.32 8.26 -26.24
C LEU A 293 -56.73 9.21 -25.21
N ASP A 294 -55.48 8.94 -24.85
CA ASP A 294 -54.68 9.82 -24.01
C ASP A 294 -53.36 10.16 -24.73
N PRO A 295 -53.37 11.18 -25.62
CA PRO A 295 -52.19 11.59 -26.37
C PRO A 295 -51.13 12.29 -25.52
N GLU A 296 -51.50 12.77 -24.33
CA GLU A 296 -50.55 13.33 -23.37
C GLU A 296 -49.80 12.19 -22.69
N ARG A 297 -50.51 11.16 -22.24
CA ARG A 297 -49.91 9.96 -21.65
C ARG A 297 -48.96 9.24 -22.61
N LEU A 298 -49.33 9.07 -23.88
CA LEU A 298 -48.44 8.46 -24.87
C LEU A 298 -47.13 9.26 -25.02
N ARG A 299 -47.20 10.60 -25.05
CA ARG A 299 -46.02 11.47 -25.13
C ARG A 299 -45.14 11.38 -23.87
N GLU A 300 -45.74 11.27 -22.69
CA GLU A 300 -44.99 11.06 -21.44
C GLU A 300 -44.23 9.73 -21.46
N ILE A 301 -44.88 8.66 -21.93
CA ILE A 301 -44.28 7.34 -22.05
C ILE A 301 -43.13 7.35 -23.07
N ASP A 302 -43.33 7.97 -24.24
CA ASP A 302 -42.28 8.13 -25.26
C ASP A 302 -41.05 8.87 -24.70
N GLN A 303 -41.27 9.94 -23.93
CA GLN A 303 -40.18 10.68 -23.29
C GLN A 303 -39.46 9.81 -22.24
N ARG A 304 -40.21 9.07 -21.42
CA ARG A 304 -39.64 8.20 -20.38
C ARG A 304 -38.84 7.04 -20.99
N LEU A 305 -39.39 6.35 -21.99
CA LEU A 305 -38.70 5.28 -22.74
C LEU A 305 -37.47 5.83 -23.48
N GLY A 306 -37.57 7.05 -24.04
CA GLY A 306 -36.45 7.74 -24.67
C GLY A 306 -35.26 7.92 -23.72
N LEU A 307 -35.52 8.43 -22.51
CA LEU A 307 -34.49 8.60 -21.47
C LEU A 307 -33.85 7.26 -21.07
N ILE A 308 -34.65 6.21 -20.90
CA ILE A 308 -34.17 4.87 -20.55
C ILE A 308 -33.26 4.33 -21.67
N HIS A 309 -33.66 4.46 -22.93
CA HIS A 309 -32.87 3.99 -24.06
C HIS A 309 -31.60 4.82 -24.30
N ASP A 310 -31.63 6.13 -24.05
CA ASP A 310 -30.44 6.98 -24.12
C ASP A 310 -29.38 6.54 -23.12
N LEU A 311 -29.78 6.25 -21.88
CA LEU A 311 -28.88 5.75 -20.84
C LEU A 311 -28.40 4.33 -21.12
N SER A 312 -29.28 3.45 -21.60
CA SER A 312 -28.89 2.11 -22.09
C SER A 312 -27.79 2.19 -23.16
N ARG A 313 -27.91 3.11 -24.13
CA ARG A 313 -26.88 3.34 -25.16
C ARG A 313 -25.58 3.88 -24.55
N LYS A 314 -25.66 4.84 -23.63
CA LYS A 314 -24.50 5.48 -23.01
C LYS A 314 -23.69 4.49 -22.17
N HIS A 315 -24.37 3.62 -21.42
CA HIS A 315 -23.76 2.61 -20.56
C HIS A 315 -23.52 1.26 -21.26
N GLN A 316 -23.91 1.12 -22.53
CA GLN A 316 -23.71 -0.07 -23.37
C GLN A 316 -24.29 -1.38 -22.78
N VAL A 317 -25.39 -1.25 -22.04
CA VAL A 317 -26.15 -2.38 -21.46
C VAL A 317 -27.59 -2.32 -21.93
N SER A 318 -28.32 -3.42 -21.86
CA SER A 318 -29.76 -3.39 -22.16
C SER A 318 -30.51 -2.55 -21.11
N ALA A 319 -31.64 -1.97 -21.50
CA ALA A 319 -32.46 -1.17 -20.59
C ALA A 319 -32.88 -1.94 -19.32
N ALA A 320 -33.12 -3.25 -19.45
CA ALA A 320 -33.45 -4.13 -18.33
C ALA A 320 -32.28 -4.38 -17.37
N GLU A 321 -31.04 -4.21 -17.82
CA GLU A 321 -29.83 -4.42 -17.01
C GLU A 321 -29.39 -3.16 -16.25
N LEU A 322 -29.96 -1.98 -16.56
CA LEU A 322 -29.59 -0.72 -15.94
C LEU A 322 -29.67 -0.73 -14.39
N PRO A 323 -30.72 -1.30 -13.75
CA PRO A 323 -30.78 -1.35 -12.29
C PRO A 323 -29.68 -2.25 -11.68
N ALA A 324 -29.36 -3.35 -12.35
CA ALA A 324 -28.28 -4.23 -11.90
C ALA A 324 -26.91 -3.56 -12.05
N LEU A 325 -26.71 -2.82 -13.15
CA LEU A 325 -25.51 -2.01 -13.36
C LEU A 325 -25.39 -0.91 -12.30
N GLN A 326 -26.49 -0.21 -11.98
CA GLN A 326 -26.50 0.80 -10.93
C GLN A 326 -26.00 0.22 -9.60
N GLN A 327 -26.54 -0.92 -9.17
CA GLN A 327 -26.10 -1.56 -7.92
C GLN A 327 -24.61 -1.94 -7.96
N GLN A 328 -24.13 -2.48 -9.09
CA GLN A 328 -22.71 -2.83 -9.24
C GLN A 328 -21.79 -1.60 -9.13
N LEU A 329 -22.18 -0.49 -9.75
CA LEU A 329 -21.41 0.75 -9.69
C LEU A 329 -21.46 1.40 -8.30
N GLU A 330 -22.60 1.31 -7.60
CA GLU A 330 -22.74 1.75 -6.21
C GLU A 330 -21.86 0.94 -5.25
N ASP A 331 -21.82 -0.39 -5.40
CA ASP A 331 -20.96 -1.26 -4.60
C ASP A 331 -19.47 -0.99 -4.86
N GLU A 332 -19.08 -0.79 -6.12
CA GLU A 332 -17.71 -0.41 -6.50
C GLU A 332 -17.33 0.96 -5.91
N LEU A 333 -18.23 1.95 -6.02
CA LEU A 333 -18.05 3.29 -5.47
C LEU A 333 -17.88 3.25 -3.94
N SER A 334 -18.75 2.55 -3.22
CA SER A 334 -18.67 2.40 -1.77
C SER A 334 -17.34 1.79 -1.33
N THR A 335 -16.87 0.76 -2.04
CA THR A 335 -15.59 0.10 -1.74
C THR A 335 -14.40 1.05 -1.89
N LEU A 336 -14.44 1.93 -2.90
CA LEU A 336 -13.40 2.93 -3.12
C LEU A 336 -13.48 4.09 -2.12
N GLU A 337 -14.67 4.51 -1.71
CA GLU A 337 -14.86 5.56 -0.71
C GLU A 337 -14.44 5.11 0.70
N ASP A 338 -14.68 3.85 1.05
CA ASP A 338 -14.17 3.25 2.29
C ASP A 338 -12.63 3.27 2.36
N ALA A 339 -11.96 3.14 1.21
CA ALA A 339 -10.50 3.25 1.15
C ALA A 339 -10.01 4.69 1.41
N ASP A 340 -10.73 5.72 0.97
CA ASP A 340 -10.43 7.12 1.29
C ASP A 340 -10.64 7.41 2.79
N VAL A 341 -11.68 6.84 3.41
CA VAL A 341 -11.89 6.91 4.87
C VAL A 341 -10.73 6.26 5.62
N ALA A 342 -10.25 5.10 5.15
CA ALA A 342 -9.10 4.41 5.74
C ALA A 342 -7.80 5.22 5.60
N LEU A 343 -7.62 5.93 4.47
CA LEU A 343 -6.48 6.83 4.26
C LEU A 343 -6.51 7.98 5.26
N ASP A 344 -7.64 8.66 5.41
CA ASP A 344 -7.79 9.76 6.37
C ASP A 344 -7.58 9.31 7.82
N ALA A 345 -8.10 8.14 8.18
CA ALA A 345 -7.87 7.55 9.49
C ALA A 345 -6.38 7.27 9.74
N THR A 346 -5.69 6.66 8.77
CA THR A 346 -4.25 6.36 8.84
C THR A 346 -3.42 7.65 8.94
N ALA A 347 -3.79 8.71 8.22
CA ALA A 347 -3.12 10.00 8.30
C ALA A 347 -3.24 10.65 9.69
N ARG A 348 -4.41 10.56 10.32
CA ARG A 348 -4.62 11.05 11.70
C ARG A 348 -3.82 10.25 12.72
N GLU A 349 -3.79 8.92 12.58
CA GLU A 349 -2.98 8.04 13.44
C GLU A 349 -1.48 8.32 13.29
N LEU A 350 -1.01 8.58 12.07
CA LEU A 350 0.39 8.96 11.80
C LEU A 350 0.76 10.25 12.53
N ALA A 351 -0.08 11.29 12.46
CA ALA A 351 0.17 12.56 13.15
C ALA A 351 0.20 12.39 14.69
N ALA A 352 -0.69 11.56 15.23
CA ALA A 352 -0.72 11.25 16.66
C ALA A 352 0.54 10.48 17.10
N THR A 353 0.97 9.49 16.33
CA THR A 353 2.18 8.69 16.63
C THR A 353 3.46 9.49 16.44
N GLU A 354 3.52 10.41 15.47
CA GLU A 354 4.63 11.35 15.34
C GLU A 354 4.75 12.24 16.59
N THR A 355 3.63 12.76 17.08
CA THR A 355 3.60 13.56 18.31
C THR A 355 4.08 12.74 19.51
N ALA A 356 3.62 11.50 19.65
CA ALA A 356 4.05 10.60 20.71
C ALA A 356 5.55 10.26 20.63
N TYR A 357 6.08 10.04 19.42
CA TYR A 357 7.49 9.83 19.16
C TYR A 357 8.32 11.06 19.58
N ARG A 358 7.94 12.27 19.16
CA ARG A 358 8.63 13.52 19.54
C ARG A 358 8.67 13.70 21.06
N ILE A 359 7.54 13.50 21.75
CA ILE A 359 7.47 13.57 23.22
C ILE A 359 8.42 12.55 23.88
N ALA A 360 8.49 11.32 23.36
CA ALA A 360 9.39 10.29 23.89
C ALA A 360 10.87 10.65 23.65
N ALA A 361 11.19 11.17 22.46
CA ALA A 361 12.53 11.61 22.08
C ALA A 361 13.00 12.79 22.94
N ASP A 362 12.15 13.79 23.16
CA ASP A 362 12.44 14.95 24.01
C ASP A 362 12.73 14.53 25.46
N LYS A 363 11.95 13.58 25.99
CA LYS A 363 12.20 13.01 27.33
C LYS A 363 13.57 12.33 27.41
N LEU A 364 13.94 11.54 26.40
CA LEU A 364 15.25 10.88 26.34
C LEU A 364 16.38 11.91 26.21
N GLN A 365 16.23 12.92 25.36
CA GLN A 365 17.20 13.99 25.19
C GLN A 365 17.43 14.77 26.49
N ALA A 366 16.36 15.20 27.16
CA ALA A 366 16.46 15.91 28.44
C ALA A 366 17.09 15.04 29.54
N SER A 367 16.87 13.73 29.52
CA SER A 367 17.52 12.79 30.45
C SER A 367 19.02 12.66 30.14
N ARG A 368 19.39 12.48 28.87
CA ARG A 368 20.80 12.41 28.43
C ARG A 368 21.57 13.68 28.73
N GLN A 369 21.00 14.87 28.52
CA GLN A 369 21.66 16.13 28.89
C GLN A 369 21.95 16.23 30.40
N ARG A 370 21.02 15.78 31.25
CA ARG A 370 21.23 15.75 32.71
C ARG A 370 22.28 14.72 33.11
N ALA A 371 22.23 13.53 32.52
CA ALA A 371 23.19 12.47 32.74
C ALA A 371 24.60 12.87 32.30
N ALA A 372 24.71 13.52 31.13
CA ALA A 372 25.96 13.99 30.54
C ALA A 372 26.68 14.94 31.50
N LYS A 373 25.98 15.93 32.07
CA LYS A 373 26.56 16.85 33.06
C LYS A 373 27.04 16.14 34.33
N LYS A 374 26.28 15.16 34.83
CA LYS A 374 26.65 14.40 36.03
C LYS A 374 27.86 13.51 35.79
N LEU A 375 27.86 12.77 34.67
CA LEU A 375 28.96 11.89 34.28
C LEU A 375 30.22 12.69 33.99
N ALA A 376 30.10 13.81 33.25
CA ALA A 376 31.20 14.71 32.95
C ALA A 376 31.92 15.21 34.21
N LYS A 377 31.14 15.62 35.22
CA LYS A 377 31.67 16.03 36.52
C LYS A 377 32.37 14.87 37.24
N ALA A 378 31.71 13.71 37.35
CA ALA A 378 32.27 12.57 38.06
C ALA A 378 33.59 12.07 37.43
N VAL A 379 33.66 12.03 36.10
CA VAL A 379 34.89 11.66 35.39
C VAL A 379 35.99 12.71 35.60
N SER A 380 35.66 14.00 35.52
CA SER A 380 36.64 15.07 35.78
C SER A 380 37.18 15.00 37.21
N ASP A 381 36.32 14.76 38.20
CA ASP A 381 36.72 14.59 39.61
C ASP A 381 37.67 13.39 39.78
N ASN A 382 37.41 12.27 39.11
CA ASN A 382 38.29 11.10 39.10
C ASN A 382 39.62 11.38 38.38
N MET A 383 39.61 12.12 37.26
CA MET A 383 40.84 12.52 36.55
C MET A 383 41.76 13.37 37.43
N HIS A 384 41.19 14.29 38.22
CA HIS A 384 41.96 15.10 39.17
C HIS A 384 42.66 14.23 40.23
N GLN A 385 41.99 13.17 40.73
CA GLN A 385 42.57 12.23 41.69
C GLN A 385 43.72 11.40 41.08
N LEU A 386 43.66 11.13 39.78
CA LEU A 386 44.69 10.41 39.02
C LEU A 386 45.87 11.29 38.57
N GLY A 387 45.97 12.52 39.11
CA GLY A 387 47.10 13.43 38.87
C GLY A 387 46.92 14.38 37.68
N MET A 388 45.77 14.36 36.99
CA MET A 388 45.46 15.26 35.87
C MET A 388 44.72 16.51 36.38
N LYS A 389 45.38 17.35 37.18
CA LYS A 389 44.74 18.44 37.97
C LYS A 389 43.95 19.48 37.17
N ASP A 390 44.31 19.73 35.92
CA ASP A 390 43.61 20.70 35.04
C ASP A 390 42.75 20.00 33.95
N GLY A 391 42.62 18.67 34.04
CA GLY A 391 41.90 17.87 33.05
C GLY A 391 40.38 18.04 33.16
N ARG A 392 39.73 18.39 32.04
CA ARG A 392 38.26 18.51 31.96
C ARG A 392 37.70 17.53 30.95
N PHE A 393 36.69 16.76 31.37
CA PHE A 393 35.92 15.88 30.49
C PHE A 393 34.53 16.47 30.24
N GLU A 394 34.11 16.51 28.97
CA GLU A 394 32.83 17.05 28.55
C GLU A 394 32.09 16.06 27.64
N ILE A 395 30.76 16.03 27.76
CA ILE A 395 29.87 15.27 26.88
C ILE A 395 28.90 16.27 26.25
N ALA A 396 29.03 16.50 24.95
CA ALA A 396 28.14 17.35 24.17
C ALA A 396 27.09 16.50 23.45
N LEU A 397 25.84 16.96 23.46
CA LEU A 397 24.77 16.42 22.64
C LEU A 397 24.48 17.41 21.53
N GLU A 398 24.70 16.99 20.29
CA GLU A 398 24.42 17.77 19.10
C GLU A 398 23.08 17.34 18.50
N THR A 399 22.20 18.31 18.27
CA THR A 399 20.99 18.08 17.48
C THR A 399 21.39 18.00 16.01
N GLN A 400 21.13 16.87 15.36
CA GLN A 400 21.21 16.82 13.91
C GLN A 400 19.92 17.37 13.32
N GLU A 401 19.98 18.52 12.65
CA GLU A 401 18.80 19.19 12.08
C GLU A 401 18.18 18.46 10.89
N ASN A 402 18.81 17.40 10.35
CA ASN A 402 18.35 16.68 9.16
C ASN A 402 18.19 15.18 9.41
N TYR A 403 17.00 14.78 9.85
CA TYR A 403 16.42 13.47 9.53
C TYR A 403 14.91 13.72 9.30
N ALA A 404 14.60 14.19 8.09
CA ALA A 404 13.25 14.22 7.54
C ALA A 404 13.03 12.95 6.72
#